data_AF-A0A535LPR2-F1
#
_entry.id   AF-A0A535LPR2-F1
#
_cell.length_a   1.000
_cell.length_b   1.000
_cell.length_c   1.000
_cell.angle_alpha   90.00
_cell.angle_beta   90.00
_cell.angle_gamma   90.00
#
_symmetry.space_group_name_H-M   'P 1'
#
loop_
_entity.id
_entity.type
_entity.pdbx_description
1 polymer ?
#
loop_
_entity_poly.entity_id
_entity_poly.type
_entity_poly.pdbx_seq_one_letter_code
_entity_poly.pdbx_strand_id
1 'polypeptide(L)' 'MEQLEQMVCVACRKGEPTVTEAEMAEFLPQVPQWRVVEIDGIQRLERVFTFPNFVEALA' A
#
# COMPACT_ATOMS: atom_id res chain seq x y z
N MET A 1 -1.28 -15.86 -7.56
CA MET A 1 -1.22 -15.04 -6.35
C MET A 1 -2.63 -14.65 -5.95
N GLU A 2 -2.91 -14.47 -4.67
CA GLU A 2 -4.19 -13.88 -4.22
C GLU A 2 -4.24 -12.40 -4.62
N GLN A 3 -5.44 -11.83 -4.70
CA GLN A 3 -5.60 -10.41 -5.01
C GLN A 3 -5.01 -9.57 -3.87
N LEU A 4 -4.31 -8.47 -4.19
CA LEU A 4 -3.61 -7.65 -3.20
C LEU A 4 -4.55 -7.17 -2.07
N GLU A 5 -5.79 -6.85 -2.43
CA GLU A 5 -6.84 -6.41 -1.51
C GLU A 5 -7.31 -7.49 -0.51
N GLN A 6 -6.99 -8.76 -0.77
CA GLN A 6 -7.34 -9.90 0.10
C GLN A 6 -6.17 -10.29 1.03
N MET A 7 -4.97 -9.75 0.79
CA MET A 7 -3.79 -10.09 1.57
C MET A 7 -3.80 -9.43 2.96
N VAL A 8 -3.32 -10.16 3.95
CA VAL A 8 -3.20 -9.65 5.32
C VAL A 8 -1.85 -8.95 5.49
N CYS A 9 -1.89 -7.66 5.80
CA CYS A 9 -0.70 -6.92 6.19
C CYS A 9 -0.27 -7.33 7.61
N VAL A 10 0.99 -7.76 7.75
CA VAL A 10 1.62 -8.08 9.03
C VAL A 10 2.77 -7.13 9.29
N ALA A 11 3.18 -6.98 10.55
CA ALA A 11 4.33 -6.17 10.89
C ALA A 11 5.58 -6.66 10.13
N CYS A 12 6.19 -5.77 9.34
CA CYS A 12 7.41 -6.07 8.59
C CYS A 12 8.53 -6.47 9.56
N ARG A 13 9.26 -7.53 9.21
CA ARG A 13 10.48 -7.96 9.92
C ARG A 13 11.72 -7.51 9.14
N LYS A 14 12.85 -7.43 9.83
CA LYS A 14 14.11 -7.13 9.16
C LYS A 14 14.42 -8.24 8.15
N GLY A 15 14.63 -7.86 6.90
CA GLY A 15 14.97 -8.79 5.82
C GLY A 15 13.76 -9.45 5.14
N GLU A 16 12.54 -8.99 5.42
CA GLU A 16 11.38 -9.37 4.59
C GLU A 16 11.66 -9.00 3.12
N PRO A 17 11.28 -9.87 2.16
CA PRO A 17 11.48 -9.59 0.75
C PRO A 17 10.67 -8.36 0.34
N THR A 18 11.30 -7.50 -0.45
CA THR A 18 10.62 -6.38 -1.10
C THR A 18 9.85 -6.88 -2.31
N VAL A 19 8.68 -6.30 -2.55
CA VAL A 19 7.93 -6.51 -3.81
C VAL A 19 8.85 -6.20 -4.99
N THR A 20 8.94 -7.11 -5.95
CA THR A 20 9.72 -6.93 -7.16
C THR A 20 9.01 -6.01 -8.15
N GLU A 21 9.72 -5.46 -9.15
CA GLU A 21 9.10 -4.63 -10.18
C GLU A 21 8.01 -5.37 -10.97
N ALA A 22 8.19 -6.66 -11.22
CA ALA A 22 7.22 -7.49 -11.92
C ALA A 22 5.93 -7.68 -11.10
N GLU A 23 6.07 -8.00 -9.80
CA GLU A 23 4.94 -8.12 -8.89
C GLU A 23 4.23 -6.77 -8.70
N MET A 24 4.99 -5.67 -8.62
CA MET A 24 4.43 -4.33 -8.52
C MET A 24 3.57 -3.98 -9.74
N ALA A 25 4.01 -4.35 -10.95
CA ALA A 25 3.24 -4.17 -12.18
C ALA A 25 1.93 -5.00 -12.20
N GLU A 26 1.91 -6.16 -11.55
CA GLU A 26 0.71 -7.01 -11.40
C GLU A 26 -0.26 -6.48 -10.32
N PHE A 27 0.28 -5.94 -9.23
CA PHE A 27 -0.50 -5.55 -8.05
C PHE A 27 -1.07 -4.13 -8.12
N LEU A 28 -0.33 -3.14 -8.65
CA LEU A 28 -0.80 -1.75 -8.68
C LEU A 28 -2.16 -1.56 -9.40
N PRO A 29 -2.47 -2.25 -10.51
CA PRO A 29 -3.78 -2.16 -11.14
C PRO A 29 -4.95 -2.60 -10.25
N GLN A 30 -4.71 -3.44 -9.24
CA GLN A 30 -5.73 -3.93 -8.31
C GLN A 30 -6.09 -2.86 -7.26
N VAL A 31 -5.23 -1.86 -7.06
CA VAL A 31 -5.39 -0.80 -6.06
C VAL A 31 -5.25 0.60 -6.69
N PRO A 32 -6.14 0.99 -7.62
CA PRO A 32 -5.96 2.18 -8.47
C PRO A 32 -5.97 3.53 -7.72
N GLN A 33 -6.40 3.55 -6.46
CA GLN A 33 -6.40 4.74 -5.61
C GLN A 33 -5.11 4.90 -4.79
N TRP A 34 -4.21 3.92 -4.85
CA TRP A 34 -2.93 3.92 -4.15
C TRP A 34 -1.80 4.30 -5.09
N ARG A 35 -0.78 4.97 -4.55
CA ARG A 35 0.44 5.36 -5.26
C ARG A 35 1.67 4.86 -4.53
N VAL A 36 2.74 4.58 -5.27
CA VAL A 36 4.05 4.28 -4.68
C VAL A 36 4.79 5.60 -4.44
N VAL A 37 5.34 5.77 -3.24
CA VAL A 37 6.13 6.94 -2.87
C VAL A 37 7.47 6.53 -2.24
N GLU A 38 8.50 7.28 -2.62
CA GLU A 38 9.86 7.35 -2.08
C GLU A 38 10.00 8.05 -0.71
N ILE A 39 10.10 7.38 0.44
CA ILE A 39 10.51 8.07 1.69
C ILE A 39 11.71 7.37 2.33
N ASP A 40 12.77 8.13 2.58
CA ASP A 40 14.02 7.66 3.20
C ASP A 40 14.63 6.43 2.49
N GLY A 41 14.47 6.35 1.16
CA GLY A 41 14.93 5.23 0.35
C GLY A 41 14.04 3.98 0.42
N ILE A 42 12.87 4.07 1.05
CA ILE A 42 11.89 2.97 1.19
C ILE A 42 10.66 3.27 0.33
N GLN A 43 10.40 2.43 -0.65
CA GLN A 43 9.17 2.46 -1.44
C GLN A 43 7.99 2.00 -0.58
N ARG A 44 6.93 2.82 -0.52
CA ARG A 44 5.72 2.52 0.25
C ARG A 44 4.46 2.90 -0.53
N LEU A 45 3.37 2.19 -0.26
CA LEU A 45 2.05 2.56 -0.77
C LEU A 45 1.45 3.68 0.08
N GLU A 46 0.89 4.68 -0.60
CA GLU A 46 0.20 5.80 0.03
C GLU A 46 -1.14 6.03 -0.66
N ARG A 47 -2.19 6.29 0.13
CA ARG A 47 -3.51 6.71 -0.35
C ARG A 47 -4.04 7.80 0.56
N VAL A 48 -4.61 8.82 -0.04
CA VAL A 48 -5.24 9.93 0.69
C VAL A 48 -6.73 9.66 0.78
N PHE A 49 -7.26 9.69 1.99
CA PHE A 49 -8.69 9.66 2.26
C PHE A 49 -9.13 11.06 2.68
N THR A 50 -10.17 11.59 2.04
CA THR A 50 -10.69 12.93 2.31
C THR A 50 -12.05 12.81 2.98
N PHE A 51 -12.23 13.52 4.08
CA PHE A 51 -13.47 13.56 4.86
C PHE A 51 -13.87 15.02 5.11
N PRO A 52 -15.17 15.32 5.24
CA PRO A 52 -15.63 16.68 5.46
C PRO A 52 -15.32 17.21 6.87
N ASN A 53 -15.10 16.34 7.86
CA ASN A 53 -14.74 16.71 9.22
C ASN A 53 -13.90 15.62 9.93
N PHE A 54 -13.34 15.98 11.08
CA PHE A 54 -12.47 15.08 11.86
C PHE A 54 -13.21 13.87 12.45
N VAL A 55 -14.49 14.04 12.81
CA VAL A 55 -15.28 12.95 13.41
C VAL A 55 -15.49 11.82 12.40
N GLU A 56 -15.81 12.14 11.15
CA GLU A 56 -15.96 11.16 10.07
C GLU A 56 -14.62 10.50 9.66
N ALA A 57 -13.50 11.18 9.84
CA ALA A 57 -12.19 10.63 9.53
C ALA A 57 -11.70 9.57 10.54
N LEU A 58 -12.29 9.52 11.74
CA LEU A 58 -11.91 8.58 12.82
C LEU A 58 -12.75 7.30 12.83
N ALA A 59 -13.87 7.27 12.11
CA ALA A 59 -14.89 6.22 12.19
C ALA A 59 -14.52 4.91 11.49
#